data_AF-A0A8S2WB26-F1
#
_entry.id   AF-A0A8S2WB26-F1
#
_cell.length_a   1.000
_cell.length_b   1.000
_cell.length_c   1.000
_cell.angle_alpha   90.00
_cell.angle_beta   90.00
_cell.angle_gamma   90.00
#
_symmetry.space_group_name_H-M   'P 1'
#
loop_
_entity.id
_entity.type
_entity.pdbx_description
1 polymer ?
#
loop_
_entity_poly.entity_id
_entity_poly.type
_entity_poly.pdbx_seq_one_letter_code
_entity_poly.pdbx_strand_id
1 'polypeptide(L)'
;CNCERCLLTLEIIASASTKIDILSLDIIIENINDNQPLFPTSTFQIRLSENTDLGYVASFPAATDLDFQDRLEYRIVPLDISYKQETLE
;
A
#
# COMPACT_ATOMS: atom_id res chain seq x y z
N CYS A 1 -11.15 -3.43 7.03
CA CYS A 1 -11.45 -4.83 6.65
C CYS A 1 -10.27 -5.71 7.04
N ASN A 2 -10.52 -6.79 7.77
CA ASN A 2 -9.52 -7.81 8.09
C ASN A 2 -9.62 -8.90 7.00
N CYS A 3 -8.65 -8.98 6.09
CA CYS A 3 -8.61 -10.02 5.08
C CYS A 3 -7.34 -10.83 5.28
N GLU A 4 -7.35 -11.74 6.25
CA GLU A 4 -6.26 -12.70 6.42
C GLU A 4 -6.28 -13.67 5.24
N ARG A 5 -5.47 -13.38 4.23
CA ARG A 5 -5.26 -14.18 3.00
C ARG A 5 -6.47 -14.19 2.06
N CYS A 6 -6.20 -14.00 0.77
CA CYS A 6 -7.22 -14.17 -0.26
C CYS A 6 -7.32 -15.67 -0.56
N LEU A 7 -8.37 -16.31 -0.04
CA LEU A 7 -8.65 -17.73 -0.20
C LEU A 7 -9.72 -17.92 -1.27
N LEU A 8 -9.41 -18.73 -2.28
CA LEU A 8 -10.38 -19.19 -3.27
C LEU A 8 -10.65 -20.68 -3.05
N THR A 9 -11.89 -21.01 -2.71
CA THR A 9 -12.32 -22.40 -2.59
C THR A 9 -13.07 -22.82 -3.85
N LEU A 10 -12.61 -23.91 -4.47
CA LEU A 10 -13.24 -24.52 -5.63
C LEU A 10 -13.87 -25.86 -5.25
N GLU A 11 -15.08 -26.11 -5.72
CA GLU A 11 -15.73 -27.43 -5.59
C GLU A 11 -15.67 -28.18 -6.92
N ILE A 12 -14.99 -29.31 -6.91
CA ILE A 12 -14.86 -30.20 -8.06
C ILE A 12 -15.84 -31.34 -7.90
N ILE A 13 -16.77 -31.46 -8.84
CA ILE A 13 -17.83 -32.48 -8.81
C ILE A 13 -17.50 -33.55 -9.85
N ALA A 14 -17.28 -34.79 -9.38
CA ALA A 14 -17.14 -35.96 -10.23
C ALA A 14 -18.43 -36.81 -10.14
N SER A 15 -19.01 -37.14 -11.29
CA SER A 15 -20.24 -37.93 -11.37
C SER A 15 -20.02 -39.18 -12.23
N ALA A 16 -20.37 -40.34 -11.69
CA ALA A 16 -20.32 -41.62 -12.39
C ALA A 16 -21.56 -42.45 -12.04
N SER A 17 -22.45 -42.64 -13.02
CA SER A 17 -23.68 -43.46 -13.02
C SER A 17 -24.61 -43.37 -11.79
N THR A 18 -24.16 -43.77 -10.59
CA THR A 18 -24.92 -43.73 -9.32
C THR A 18 -24.14 -43.10 -8.16
N LYS A 19 -22.90 -42.64 -8.40
CA LYS A 19 -22.04 -42.02 -7.39
C LYS A 19 -21.67 -40.60 -7.81
N ILE A 20 -21.75 -39.69 -6.85
CA ILE A 20 -21.23 -38.32 -6.95
C ILE A 20 -20.18 -38.17 -5.85
N ASP A 21 -18.98 -37.75 -6.24
CA ASP A 21 -17.93 -37.34 -5.31
C ASP A 21 -17.70 -35.83 -5.47
N ILE A 22 -17.55 -35.13 -4.36
CA ILE A 22 -17.23 -33.70 -4.32
C ILE A 22 -15.87 -33.55 -3.63
N LEU A 23 -14.95 -32.84 -4.28
CA LEU A 23 -13.65 -32.49 -3.76
C LEU A 23 -13.55 -30.97 -3.62
N SER A 24 -13.27 -30.50 -2.42
CA SER A 24 -12.95 -29.09 -2.17
C SER A 24 -11.46 -28.85 -2.33
N LEU A 25 -11.09 -27.86 -3.14
CA LEU A 25 -9.73 -27.40 -3.35
C LEU A 25 -9.59 -25.96 -2.86
N ASP A 26 -8.67 -25.76 -1.92
CA ASP A 26 -8.34 -24.43 -1.40
C ASP A 26 -7.10 -23.87 -2.10
N ILE A 27 -7.26 -22.72 -2.72
CA ILE A 27 -6.20 -21.95 -3.38
C ILE A 27 -5.93 -20.70 -2.54
N ILE A 28 -4.71 -20.61 -2.02
CA ILE A 28 -4.24 -19.45 -1.28
C ILE A 28 -3.53 -18.51 -2.24
N ILE A 29 -4.03 -17.30 -2.38
CA ILE A 29 -3.38 -16.25 -3.17
C ILE A 29 -2.46 -15.46 -2.26
N GLU A 30 -1.16 -15.47 -2.59
CA GLU A 30 -0.14 -14.73 -1.88
C GLU A 30 -0.13 -13.26 -2.32
N ASN A 31 -0.05 -12.35 -1.34
CA ASN A 31 0.18 -10.94 -1.61
C ASN A 31 1.66 -10.71 -1.92
N ILE A 32 1.94 -10.03 -3.03
CA ILE A 32 3.27 -9.53 -3.36
C ILE A 32 3.20 -8.01 -3.41
N ASN A 33 4.33 -7.36 -3.10
CA ASN A 33 4.43 -5.89 -3.14
C ASN A 33 4.75 -5.44 -4.57
N ASP A 34 3.73 -5.36 -5.41
CA ASP A 34 3.84 -4.99 -6.82
C ASP A 34 3.15 -3.68 -7.18
N ASN A 35 2.51 -3.02 -6.22
CA ASN A 35 2.04 -1.66 -6.32
C ASN A 35 3.03 -0.71 -5.64
N GLN A 36 2.88 0.58 -5.92
CA GLN A 36 3.69 1.62 -5.30
C GLN A 36 2.77 2.64 -4.66
N PRO A 37 3.19 3.32 -3.58
CA PRO A 37 2.39 4.36 -2.97
C PRO A 37 2.17 5.52 -3.95
N LEU A 38 0.92 5.97 -4.06
CA LEU A 38 0.52 7.07 -4.93
C LEU A 38 -0.17 8.18 -4.15
N PHE A 39 0.30 9.41 -4.35
CA PHE A 39 -0.41 10.60 -3.89
C PHE A 39 -1.59 10.91 -4.82
N PRO A 40 -2.69 11.45 -4.29
CA PRO A 40 -3.87 11.82 -5.10
C PRO A 40 -3.57 12.94 -6.10
N THR A 41 -2.57 13.78 -5.82
CA THR A 41 -2.11 14.85 -6.72
C THR A 41 -0.58 14.86 -6.80
N SER A 42 -0.05 15.17 -7.99
CA SER A 42 1.40 15.28 -8.23
C SER A 42 2.02 16.53 -7.59
N THR A 43 1.20 17.53 -7.34
CA THR A 43 1.56 18.75 -6.63
C THR A 43 0.42 19.13 -5.68
N PHE A 44 0.77 19.66 -4.52
CA PHE A 44 -0.18 20.26 -3.59
C PHE A 44 0.46 21.54 -3.02
N GLN A 45 -0.37 22.51 -2.66
CA GLN A 45 0.09 23.79 -2.12
C GLN A 45 -0.46 23.96 -0.71
N ILE A 46 0.42 24.28 0.23
CA ILE A 46 0.05 24.70 1.60
C ILE A 46 0.44 26.17 1.74
N ARG A 47 -0.47 26.98 2.27
CA ARG A 47 -0.21 28.38 2.59
C ARG A 47 -0.07 28.53 4.10
N LEU A 48 1.05 29.09 4.54
CA LEU A 48 1.34 29.35 5.96
C LEU A 48 1.66 30.83 6.10
N SER A 49 1.14 31.44 7.18
CA SER A 49 1.50 32.81 7.51
C SER A 49 2.88 32.83 8.17
N GLU A 50 3.66 33.89 7.95
CA GLU A 50 4.99 34.02 8.55
C GLU A 50 4.96 34.06 10.09
N ASN A 51 3.86 34.51 10.66
CA ASN A 51 3.62 34.57 12.11
C ASN A 51 2.97 33.29 12.68
N THR A 52 2.98 32.18 11.94
CA THR A 52 2.43 30.91 12.43
C THR A 52 3.26 30.40 13.62
N ASP A 53 2.58 30.02 14.69
CA ASP A 53 3.22 29.54 15.92
C ASP A 53 3.99 28.22 15.71
N LEU A 54 5.03 28.03 16.52
CA LEU A 54 5.74 26.75 16.59
C LEU A 54 4.82 25.64 17.08
N GLY A 55 4.99 24.44 16.51
CA GLY A 55 4.13 23.29 16.79
C GLY A 55 2.85 23.26 15.95
N TYR A 56 2.64 24.23 15.05
CA TYR A 56 1.58 24.14 14.06
C TYR A 56 1.70 22.87 13.21
N VAL A 57 0.60 22.14 13.06
CA VAL A 57 0.52 20.91 12.26
C VAL A 57 -0.18 21.22 10.95
N ALA A 58 0.60 21.20 9.86
CA ALA A 58 0.04 21.30 8.52
C ALA A 58 -0.50 19.93 8.05
N SER A 59 -1.65 19.94 7.37
CA SER A 59 -2.20 18.71 6.77
C SER A 59 -1.56 18.46 5.40
N PHE A 60 -1.08 17.24 5.21
CA PHE A 60 -0.54 16.76 3.93
C PHE A 60 -1.47 15.71 3.34
N PRO A 61 -1.62 15.63 2.00
CA PRO A 61 -2.31 14.50 1.39
C PRO A 61 -1.52 13.21 1.69
N ALA A 62 -2.23 12.18 2.13
CA ALA A 62 -1.63 10.86 2.32
C ALA A 62 -1.47 10.16 0.96
N ALA A 63 -0.41 9.37 0.82
CA ALA A 63 -0.32 8.41 -0.26
C ALA A 63 -1.20 7.19 0.04
N THR A 64 -1.67 6.52 -1.00
CA THR A 64 -2.37 5.23 -0.89
C THR A 64 -1.57 4.19 -1.67
N ASP A 65 -1.38 3.03 -1.06
CA ASP A 65 -0.87 1.84 -1.71
C ASP A 65 -1.99 0.79 -1.77
N LEU A 66 -2.02 0.02 -2.85
CA LEU A 66 -3.08 -0.94 -3.14
C LEU A 66 -2.75 -2.35 -2.65
N ASP A 67 -1.52 -2.58 -2.21
CA ASP A 67 -1.10 -3.86 -1.65
C ASP A 67 -1.71 -4.09 -0.25
N PHE A 68 -1.74 -5.36 0.16
CA PHE A 68 -2.28 -5.73 1.45
C PHE A 68 -1.25 -5.57 2.57
N GLN A 69 -1.65 -4.89 3.65
CA GLN A 69 -0.81 -4.64 4.84
C GLN A 69 0.46 -3.83 4.56
N ASP A 70 0.33 -2.78 3.76
CA ASP A 70 1.48 -1.92 3.48
C ASP A 70 1.82 -1.00 4.65
N ARG A 71 3.12 -0.71 4.73
CA ARG A 71 3.66 0.26 5.67
C ARG A 71 4.24 1.43 4.88
N LEU A 72 3.57 2.57 4.98
CA LEU A 72 4.04 3.81 4.38
C LEU A 72 4.99 4.55 5.32
N GLU A 73 6.10 5.03 4.75
CA GLU A 73 7.06 5.90 5.41
C GLU A 73 7.22 7.19 4.62
N TYR A 74 7.08 8.33 5.30
CA TYR A 74 7.07 9.65 4.66
C TYR A 74 8.35 10.41 5.00
N ARG A 75 8.89 11.13 4.01
CA ARG A 75 10.05 12.01 4.18
C ARG A 75 9.85 13.30 3.40
N ILE A 76 10.13 14.43 4.05
CA ILE A 76 10.24 15.73 3.39
C ILE A 76 11.66 15.86 2.88
N VAL A 77 11.80 16.09 1.57
CA VAL A 77 13.09 16.30 0.92
C VAL A 77 13.19 17.76 0.45
N PRO A 78 14.30 18.47 0.70
CA PRO A 78 14.51 19.80 0.15
C PRO A 78 14.54 19.76 -1.38
N LEU A 79 14.00 20.79 -2.03
CA LEU A 79 14.04 20.91 -3.50
C LEU A 79 15.48 21.07 -4.02
N ASP A 80 16.40 21.60 -3.20
CA ASP A 80 17.79 21.83 -3.54
C ASP A 80 18.72 20.82 -2.85
N ILE A 81 18.78 19.57 -3.35
CA ILE A 81 19.86 18.63 -3.01
C ILE A 81 21.01 18.83 -4.00
N SER A 82 21.60 20.01 -3.97
CA SER A 82 22.93 20.30 -4.57
C SER A 82 23.95 20.65 -3.49
N TYR A 83 23.67 20.36 -2.21
CA TYR A 83 24.61 20.63 -1.12
C TYR A 83 25.07 19.34 -0.45
N LYS A 84 26.26 18.93 -0.93
CA LYS A 84 27.28 18.06 -0.33
C LYS A 84 26.88 16.60 -0.07
N GLN A 85 27.25 15.74 -1.02
CA GLN A 85 27.82 14.45 -0.67
C GLN A 85 29.05 14.74 0.20
N GLU A 86 28.89 14.78 1.52
CA GLU A 86 30.02 14.61 2.42
C GLU A 86 30.47 13.16 2.26
N THR A 87 31.59 13.01 1.55
CA THR A 87 32.41 11.81 1.49
C THR A 87 32.65 11.33 2.92
N LEU A 88 32.01 10.25 3.33
CA LEU A 88 32.43 9.51 4.51
C LEU A 88 33.64 8.66 4.08
N GLU A 89 34.77 8.89 4.75
CA GLU A 89 35.98 8.05 4.73
C GLU A 89 35.66 6.58 5.05
#